data_AF-A0A8C3RLB9-F1
#
_entry.id   AF-A0A8C3RLB9-F1
#
_cell.length_a   1.000
_cell.length_b   1.000
_cell.length_c   1.000
_cell.angle_alpha   90.00
_cell.angle_beta   90.00
_cell.angle_gamma   90.00
#
_symmetry.space_group_name_H-M   'P 1'
#
loop_
_entity.id
_entity.type
_entity.pdbx_description
1 polymer ?
#
loop_
_entity_poly.entity_id
_entity_poly.type
_entity_poly.pdbx_seq_one_letter_code
_entity_poly.pdbx_strand_id
1 'polypeptide(L)'
;MWMKMSHFSCEDEALLQSMLRQLLQSVKEKITGAPSVECAEEILLHLEETDENFHNYEFVKYLRQYICSSLGSVIEEETEKCTSAQNQGEGSGYDTLVQHVTKKTRESKEYREMMHSLKNVMMVVVESLINKFEEDQMRNKEMHRKTKKEQHSAYYTDNCSDSD
;
A
#
# COMPACT_ATOMS: atom_id res chain seq x y z
N MET A 1 9.79 -12.25 23.24
CA MET A 1 10.51 -12.87 22.11
C MET A 1 10.01 -12.16 20.86
N TRP A 2 10.73 -11.13 20.41
CA TRP A 2 10.28 -10.30 19.28
C TRP A 2 11.00 -10.79 18.03
N MET A 3 10.23 -11.32 17.07
CA MET A 3 10.75 -11.82 15.80
C MET A 3 11.25 -10.63 14.97
N LYS A 4 12.52 -10.69 14.56
CA LYS A 4 13.06 -9.87 13.47
C LYS A 4 12.32 -10.25 12.19
N MET A 5 11.25 -9.51 11.85
CA MET A 5 10.67 -9.53 10.50
C MET A 5 11.58 -8.70 9.59
N SER A 6 12.76 -9.24 9.23
CA SER A 6 13.66 -8.56 8.29
C SER A 6 13.32 -8.85 6.84
N HIS A 7 12.44 -9.81 6.57
CA HIS A 7 12.04 -10.19 5.22
C HIS A 7 10.54 -10.47 5.15
N PHE A 8 9.87 -9.86 4.17
CA PHE A 8 8.47 -10.15 3.85
C PHE A 8 8.38 -11.55 3.24
N SER A 9 7.44 -12.34 3.74
CA SER A 9 7.09 -13.64 3.18
C SER A 9 6.06 -13.50 2.05
N CYS A 10 5.84 -14.58 1.30
CA CYS A 10 4.79 -14.61 0.27
C CYS A 10 3.37 -14.42 0.88
N GLU A 11 3.18 -14.83 2.13
CA GLU A 11 1.93 -14.57 2.87
C GLU A 11 1.77 -13.08 3.17
N ASP A 12 2.86 -12.40 3.56
CA ASP A 12 2.86 -10.95 3.80
C ASP A 12 2.59 -10.17 2.51
N GLU A 13 3.16 -10.60 1.38
CA GLU A 13 2.86 -10.03 0.06
C GLU A 13 1.38 -10.13 -0.29
N ALA A 14 0.76 -11.31 -0.09
CA ALA A 14 -0.65 -11.52 -0.38
C ALA A 14 -1.55 -10.66 0.53
N LEU A 15 -1.21 -10.55 1.81
CA LEU A 15 -1.91 -9.71 2.77
C LEU A 15 -1.80 -8.23 2.40
N LEU A 16 -0.58 -7.74 2.14
CA LEU A 16 -0.31 -6.37 1.68
C LEU A 16 -1.07 -6.05 0.40
N GLN A 17 -1.06 -6.97 -0.56
CA GLN A 17 -1.80 -6.84 -1.80
C GLN A 17 -3.31 -6.70 -1.55
N SER A 18 -3.89 -7.49 -0.65
CA SER A 18 -5.31 -7.39 -0.28
C SER A 18 -5.64 -6.04 0.36
N MET A 19 -4.85 -5.63 1.36
CA MET A 19 -5.07 -4.37 2.08
C MET A 19 -4.88 -3.15 1.16
N LEU A 20 -3.89 -3.18 0.26
CA LEU A 20 -3.66 -2.12 -0.72
C LEU A 20 -4.81 -2.03 -1.73
N ARG A 21 -5.34 -3.16 -2.22
CA ARG A 21 -6.54 -3.17 -3.06
C ARG A 21 -7.72 -2.53 -2.34
N GLN A 22 -7.93 -2.86 -1.06
CA GLN A 22 -9.01 -2.28 -0.26
C GLN A 22 -8.85 -0.77 -0.08
N LEU A 23 -7.63 -0.29 0.18
CA LEU A 23 -7.34 1.14 0.24
C LEU A 23 -7.69 1.82 -1.08
N LEU A 24 -7.16 1.33 -2.21
CA LEU A 24 -7.41 1.89 -3.54
C LEU A 24 -8.90 1.88 -3.90
N GLN A 25 -9.63 0.85 -3.50
CA GLN A 25 -11.07 0.77 -3.70
C GLN A 25 -11.85 1.78 -2.84
N SER A 26 -11.38 2.04 -1.62
CA SER A 26 -12.01 2.99 -0.69
C SER A 26 -11.82 4.45 -1.14
N VAL A 27 -10.65 4.76 -1.71
CA VAL A 27 -10.35 6.10 -2.26
C VAL A 27 -10.71 6.23 -3.73
N LYS A 28 -11.30 5.20 -4.34
CA LYS A 28 -11.58 5.11 -5.78
C LYS A 28 -12.31 6.34 -6.31
N GLU A 29 -13.41 6.72 -5.67
CA GLU A 29 -14.22 7.86 -6.13
C GLU A 29 -13.42 9.18 -6.12
N LYS A 30 -12.52 9.35 -5.13
CA LYS A 30 -11.63 10.53 -5.04
C LYS A 30 -10.63 10.55 -6.19
N ILE A 31 -10.01 9.41 -6.50
CA ILE A 31 -9.00 9.31 -7.56
C ILE A 31 -9.62 9.35 -8.97
N THR A 32 -10.80 8.75 -9.18
CA THR A 32 -11.47 8.78 -10.49
C THR A 32 -12.13 10.13 -10.79
N GLY A 33 -12.41 10.93 -9.76
CA GLY A 33 -12.85 12.32 -9.90
C GLY A 33 -11.73 13.31 -10.16
N ALA A 34 -10.47 12.90 -10.11
CA ALA A 34 -9.33 13.78 -10.34
C ALA A 34 -9.25 14.24 -11.81
N PRO A 35 -8.93 15.52 -12.07
CA PRO A 35 -8.88 16.05 -13.44
C PRO A 35 -7.66 15.59 -14.24
N SER A 36 -6.61 15.09 -13.58
CA SER A 36 -5.40 14.54 -14.20
C SER A 36 -4.75 13.47 -13.33
N VAL A 37 -3.72 12.80 -13.87
CA VAL A 37 -2.94 11.79 -13.14
C VAL A 37 -2.16 12.43 -11.99
N GLU A 38 -1.54 13.58 -12.24
CA GLU A 38 -0.79 14.33 -11.24
C GLU A 38 -1.69 14.76 -10.08
N CYS A 39 -2.94 15.15 -10.36
CA CYS A 39 -3.91 15.43 -9.31
C CYS A 39 -4.31 14.19 -8.50
N ALA A 40 -4.42 13.02 -9.14
CA ALA A 40 -4.68 11.76 -8.43
C ALA A 40 -3.49 11.37 -7.54
N GLU A 41 -2.26 11.57 -8.00
CA GLU A 41 -1.05 11.36 -7.20
C GLU A 41 -1.02 12.29 -5.98
N GLU A 42 -1.36 13.57 -6.16
CA GLU A 42 -1.44 14.54 -5.07
C GLU A 42 -2.48 14.14 -4.02
N ILE A 43 -3.64 13.64 -4.44
CA ILE A 43 -4.67 13.10 -3.54
C ILE A 43 -4.10 11.93 -2.73
N LEU A 44 -3.38 11.01 -3.37
CA LEU A 44 -2.78 9.85 -2.69
C LEU A 44 -1.68 10.27 -1.70
N LEU A 45 -0.86 11.26 -2.05
CA LEU A 45 0.21 11.79 -1.20
C LEU A 45 -0.32 12.42 0.10
N HIS A 46 -1.48 13.08 0.03
CA HIS A 46 -2.06 13.82 1.16
C HIS A 46 -3.22 13.08 1.83
N LEU A 47 -3.33 11.76 1.67
CA LEU A 47 -4.41 11.00 2.32
C LEU A 47 -4.40 11.14 3.85
N GLU A 48 -3.23 11.24 4.47
CA GLU A 48 -3.13 11.43 5.93
C GLU A 48 -3.79 12.74 6.38
N GLU A 49 -3.70 13.78 5.56
CA GLU A 49 -4.23 15.11 5.87
C GLU A 49 -5.70 15.27 5.43
N THR A 50 -6.11 14.56 4.37
CA THR A 50 -7.39 14.80 3.69
C THR A 50 -8.44 13.71 3.91
N ASP A 51 -8.06 12.55 4.45
CA ASP A 51 -8.98 11.44 4.73
C ASP A 51 -9.12 11.18 6.23
N GLU A 52 -10.28 11.53 6.79
CA GLU A 52 -10.60 11.30 8.20
C GLU A 52 -10.52 9.81 8.59
N ASN A 53 -10.68 8.89 7.64
CA ASN A 53 -10.57 7.45 7.86
C ASN A 53 -9.16 6.90 7.64
N PHE A 54 -8.16 7.75 7.35
CA PHE A 54 -6.82 7.31 6.99
C PHE A 54 -6.24 6.29 7.97
N HIS A 55 -6.31 6.56 9.27
CA HIS A 55 -5.79 5.66 10.30
C HIS A 55 -6.62 4.37 10.51
N ASN A 56 -7.82 4.30 9.94
CA ASN A 56 -8.71 3.14 10.05
C ASN A 56 -8.47 2.10 8.96
N TYR A 57 -7.76 2.43 7.88
CA TYR A 57 -7.41 1.47 6.85
C TYR A 57 -6.46 0.41 7.40
N GLU A 58 -6.77 -0.87 7.15
CA GLU A 58 -5.94 -2.00 7.58
C GLU A 58 -4.50 -1.90 7.05
N PHE A 59 -4.33 -1.38 5.83
CA PHE A 59 -3.02 -1.08 5.27
C PHE A 59 -2.22 -0.11 6.15
N VAL A 60 -2.84 0.97 6.62
CA VAL A 60 -2.18 1.99 7.45
C VAL A 60 -1.89 1.46 8.84
N LYS A 61 -2.80 0.68 9.43
CA LYS A 61 -2.56 -0.02 10.70
C LYS A 61 -1.37 -0.97 10.61
N TYR A 62 -1.30 -1.74 9.52
CA TYR A 62 -0.19 -2.65 9.24
C TYR A 62 1.14 -1.90 9.14
N LEU A 63 1.19 -0.80 8.36
CA LEU A 63 2.41 0.02 8.25
C LEU A 63 2.86 0.58 9.60
N ARG A 64 1.92 1.11 10.40
CA ARG A 64 2.22 1.60 11.75
C ARG A 64 2.80 0.49 12.62
N GLN A 65 2.18 -0.69 12.62
CA GLN A 65 2.64 -1.84 13.39
C GLN A 65 4.03 -2.30 12.94
N TYR A 66 4.30 -2.33 11.63
CA TYR A 66 5.59 -2.70 11.06
C TYR A 66 6.69 -1.69 11.46
N ILE A 67 6.41 -0.40 11.40
CA ILE A 67 7.31 0.66 11.87
C ILE A 67 7.60 0.49 13.37
N CYS A 68 6.56 0.33 14.19
CA CYS A 68 6.71 0.12 15.64
C CYS A 68 7.52 -1.14 15.96
N SER A 69 7.29 -2.24 15.23
CA SER A 69 8.01 -3.50 15.46
C SER A 69 9.48 -3.41 15.02
N SER A 70 9.76 -2.63 13.97
CA SER A 70 11.12 -2.50 13.41
C SER A 70 11.97 -1.47 14.16
N LEU A 71 11.37 -0.38 14.61
CA LEU A 71 12.08 0.76 15.21
C LEU A 71 11.83 0.93 16.70
N GLY A 72 10.89 0.20 17.30
CA GLY A 72 10.50 0.36 18.70
C GLY A 72 11.69 0.29 19.66
N SER A 73 12.57 -0.72 19.48
CA SER A 73 13.76 -0.85 20.32
C SER A 73 14.79 0.26 20.09
N VAL A 74 14.94 0.75 18.86
CA VAL A 74 15.85 1.87 18.54
C VAL A 74 15.34 3.15 19.19
N ILE A 75 14.03 3.39 19.13
CA ILE A 75 13.39 4.55 19.76
C ILE A 75 13.55 4.49 21.28
N GLU A 76 13.32 3.32 21.88
CA GLU A 76 13.51 3.11 23.33
C GLU A 76 14.97 3.37 23.75
N GLU A 77 15.93 2.77 23.05
CA GLU A 77 17.36 2.96 23.30
C GLU A 77 17.80 4.43 23.15
N GLU A 78 17.38 5.12 22.10
CA GLU A 78 17.71 6.53 21.89
C GLU A 78 17.03 7.43 22.94
N THR A 79 15.82 7.07 23.40
CA THR A 79 15.12 7.77 24.48
C THR A 79 15.87 7.64 25.81
N GLU A 80 16.35 6.44 26.14
CA GLU A 80 17.17 6.18 27.33
C GLU A 80 18.52 6.92 27.28
N LYS A 81 19.18 6.98 26.12
CA LYS A 81 20.42 7.74 25.94
C LYS A 81 20.21 9.23 26.18
N CYS A 82 19.13 9.81 25.64
CA CYS A 82 18.82 11.22 25.79
C CYS A 82 18.51 11.59 27.25
N THR A 83 17.68 10.79 27.93
CA THR A 83 17.33 11.01 29.34
C THR A 83 18.52 10.83 30.28
N SER A 84 19.45 9.92 29.96
CA SER A 84 20.68 9.72 30.73
C SER A 84 21.67 10.87 30.59
N ALA A 85 21.83 11.43 29.39
CA ALA A 85 22.71 12.58 29.14
C ALA A 85 22.17 13.89 29.74
N GLN A 86 20.85 14.04 29.82
CA GLN A 86 20.17 15.22 30.35
C GLN A 86 20.33 15.39 31.88
N ASN A 87 20.69 14.33 32.61
CA ASN A 87 20.98 14.39 34.04
C ASN A 87 22.29 15.14 34.39
N GLN A 88 23.05 15.64 33.41
CA GLN A 88 24.31 16.38 33.63
C GLN A 88 24.25 17.90 33.37
N GLY A 89 23.10 18.45 32.99
CA GLY A 89 22.91 19.90 32.90
C GLY A 89 22.23 20.35 31.63
N GLU A 90 21.30 21.30 31.80
CA GLU A 90 20.49 21.99 30.79
C GLU A 90 19.21 21.25 30.34
N GLY A 91 18.09 21.74 30.87
CA GLY A 91 16.75 21.29 30.56
C GLY A 91 16.35 21.68 29.14
N SER A 92 16.54 20.76 28.19
CA SER A 92 15.81 20.79 26.93
C SER A 92 14.40 20.21 27.15
N GLY A 93 13.38 20.87 26.61
CA GLY A 93 11.99 20.42 26.76
C GLY A 93 11.73 19.10 26.03
N TYR A 94 10.62 18.42 26.36
CA TYR A 94 10.21 17.17 25.72
C TYR A 94 10.18 17.24 24.18
N ASP A 95 9.82 18.39 23.62
CA ASP A 95 9.80 18.62 22.16
C ASP A 95 11.21 18.47 21.53
N THR A 96 12.25 18.98 22.20
CA THR A 96 13.64 18.83 21.77
C THR A 96 14.12 17.38 21.86
N LEU A 97 13.66 16.64 22.87
CA LEU A 97 13.95 15.21 23.02
C LEU A 97 13.31 14.39 21.89
N VAL A 98 12.03 14.62 21.60
CA VAL A 98 11.32 13.93 20.50
C VAL A 98 12.00 14.21 19.17
N GLN A 99 12.39 15.45 18.89
CA GLN A 99 13.13 15.81 17.68
C GLN A 99 14.47 15.06 17.59
N HIS A 100 15.22 14.98 18.69
CA HIS A 100 16.51 14.28 18.73
C HIS A 100 16.36 12.78 18.47
N VAL A 101 15.45 12.12 19.22
CA VAL A 101 15.17 10.68 19.08
C VAL A 101 14.67 10.38 17.67
N THR A 102 13.80 11.21 17.11
CA THR A 102 13.30 11.05 15.73
C THR A 102 14.44 11.14 14.72
N LYS A 103 15.31 12.14 14.86
CA LYS A 103 16.48 12.31 13.98
C LYS A 103 17.40 11.09 14.07
N LYS A 104 17.75 10.64 15.27
CA LYS A 104 18.64 9.49 15.48
C LYS A 104 18.05 8.18 14.98
N THR A 105 16.77 7.96 15.23
CA THR A 105 16.04 6.81 14.68
C THR A 105 16.09 6.82 13.15
N ARG A 106 15.92 7.97 12.50
CA ARG A 106 15.97 8.10 11.03
C ARG A 106 17.38 7.87 10.45
N GLU A 107 18.41 8.19 11.23
CA GLU A 107 19.83 7.95 10.90
C GLU A 107 20.28 6.50 11.17
N SER A 108 19.46 5.69 11.85
CA SER A 108 19.79 4.31 12.22
C SER A 108 19.90 3.37 11.02
N LYS A 109 20.58 2.23 11.23
CA LYS A 109 20.70 1.18 10.20
C LYS A 109 19.35 0.49 10.00
N GLU A 110 18.64 0.29 11.10
CA GLU A 110 17.33 -0.34 11.21
C GLU A 110 16.29 0.42 10.38
N TYR A 111 16.28 1.77 10.44
CA TYR A 111 15.41 2.58 9.59
C TYR A 111 15.70 2.39 8.10
N ARG A 112 16.98 2.39 7.71
CA ARG A 112 17.36 2.18 6.30
C ARG A 112 16.97 0.78 5.80
N GLU A 113 17.22 -0.25 6.60
CA GLU A 113 16.88 -1.63 6.27
C GLU A 113 15.37 -1.85 6.20
N MET A 114 14.63 -1.29 7.15
CA MET A 114 13.16 -1.31 7.17
C MET A 114 12.59 -0.62 5.92
N MET A 115 13.05 0.60 5.61
CA MET A 115 12.59 1.35 4.43
C MET A 115 12.92 0.65 3.13
N HIS A 116 14.13 0.09 3.00
CA HIS A 116 14.54 -0.65 1.81
C HIS A 116 13.67 -1.90 1.61
N SER A 117 13.45 -2.68 2.68
CA SER A 117 12.63 -3.89 2.63
C SER A 117 11.17 -3.56 2.29
N LEU A 118 10.61 -2.52 2.90
CA LEU A 118 9.26 -2.04 2.62
C LEU A 118 9.09 -1.56 1.18
N LYS A 119 10.07 -0.81 0.65
CA LYS A 119 10.06 -0.35 -0.75
C LYS A 119 10.04 -1.54 -1.72
N ASN A 120 10.86 -2.56 -1.46
CA ASN A 120 10.96 -3.73 -2.34
C ASN A 120 9.66 -4.54 -2.37
N VAL A 121 9.07 -4.84 -1.21
CA VAL A 121 7.82 -5.59 -1.17
C VAL A 121 6.67 -4.80 -1.81
N MET A 122 6.60 -3.48 -1.58
CA MET A 122 5.56 -2.64 -2.15
C MET A 122 5.66 -2.58 -3.68
N MET A 123 6.88 -2.57 -4.23
CA MET A 123 7.12 -2.64 -5.67
C MET A 123 6.53 -3.94 -6.26
N VAL A 124 6.88 -5.09 -5.68
CA VAL A 124 6.37 -6.41 -6.11
C VAL A 124 4.85 -6.47 -6.01
N VAL A 125 4.29 -5.98 -4.90
CA VAL A 125 2.83 -5.96 -4.69
C VAL A 125 2.14 -5.10 -5.75
N VAL A 126 2.62 -3.88 -6.01
CA VAL A 126 2.02 -2.98 -7.01
C VAL A 126 2.15 -3.56 -8.43
N GLU A 127 3.29 -4.13 -8.79
CA GLU A 127 3.46 -4.82 -10.08
C GLU A 127 2.47 -5.99 -10.23
N SER A 128 2.27 -6.79 -9.18
CA SER A 128 1.27 -7.86 -9.16
C SER A 128 -0.17 -7.32 -9.30
N LEU A 129 -0.47 -6.15 -8.73
CA LEU A 129 -1.76 -5.49 -8.92
C LEU A 129 -2.00 -5.09 -10.37
N ILE A 130 -0.99 -4.49 -11.01
CA ILE A 130 -1.03 -4.05 -12.41
C ILE A 130 -1.22 -5.26 -13.33
N ASN A 131 -0.39 -6.30 -13.17
CA ASN A 131 -0.46 -7.51 -14.00
C ASN A 131 -1.84 -8.17 -13.92
N LYS A 132 -2.39 -8.34 -12.71
CA LYS A 132 -3.75 -8.89 -12.53
C LYS A 132 -4.82 -8.02 -13.19
N PHE A 133 -4.69 -6.70 -13.10
CA PHE A 133 -5.63 -5.79 -13.74
C PHE A 133 -5.59 -5.91 -15.28
N GLU A 134 -4.39 -6.00 -15.86
CA GLU A 134 -4.22 -6.19 -17.31
C GLU A 134 -4.77 -7.55 -17.78
N GLU A 135 -4.51 -8.62 -17.03
CA GLU A 135 -5.06 -9.96 -17.27
C GLU A 135 -6.60 -9.98 -17.24
N ASP A 136 -7.20 -9.34 -16.22
CA ASP A 136 -8.65 -9.20 -16.10
C ASP A 136 -9.26 -8.45 -17.29
N GLN A 137 -8.61 -7.38 -17.74
CA GLN A 137 -9.04 -6.60 -18.91
C GLN A 137 -8.97 -7.40 -20.21
N MET A 138 -7.93 -8.23 -20.39
CA MET A 138 -7.82 -9.11 -21.56
C MET A 138 -8.91 -10.18 -21.58
N ARG A 139 -9.14 -10.85 -20.44
CA ARG A 139 -10.22 -11.85 -20.29
C ARG A 139 -11.59 -11.26 -20.56
N ASN A 140 -11.86 -10.06 -20.07
CA ASN A 140 -13.14 -9.39 -20.29
C ASN A 140 -13.37 -9.05 -21.77
N LYS A 141 -12.34 -8.55 -22.46
CA LYS A 141 -12.38 -8.31 -23.91
C LYS A 141 -12.63 -9.59 -24.71
N GLU A 142 -12.00 -10.70 -24.33
CA GLU A 142 -12.19 -12.00 -24.98
C GLU A 142 -13.63 -12.52 -24.80
N MET A 143 -14.17 -12.44 -23.59
CA MET A 143 -15.54 -12.85 -23.29
C MET A 143 -16.59 -12.03 -24.08
N HIS A 144 -16.41 -10.72 -24.17
CA HIS A 144 -17.27 -9.87 -24.99
C HIS A 144 -17.18 -10.21 -26.49
N ARG A 145 -16.00 -10.63 -26.99
CA ARG A 145 -15.84 -11.07 -28.38
C ARG A 145 -16.55 -12.39 -28.66
N LYS A 146 -16.50 -13.34 -27.73
CA LYS A 146 -17.20 -14.64 -27.83
C LYS A 146 -18.72 -14.44 -27.83
N THR A 147 -19.23 -13.62 -26.90
CA THR A 147 -20.67 -13.32 -26.79
C THR A 147 -21.24 -12.67 -28.06
N LYS A 148 -20.52 -11.70 -28.66
CA LYS A 148 -20.92 -11.08 -29.94
C LYS A 148 -20.91 -12.06 -31.12
N LYS A 149 -19.95 -13.00 -31.14
CA LYS A 149 -19.83 -14.01 -32.21
C LYS A 149 -20.94 -15.06 -32.12
N GLU A 150 -21.32 -15.48 -30.90
CA GLU A 150 -22.40 -16.43 -30.66
C GLU A 150 -23.77 -15.83 -31.04
N GLN A 151 -24.04 -14.59 -30.64
CA GLN A 151 -25.25 -13.86 -31.04
C GLN A 151 -25.37 -13.71 -32.56
N HIS A 152 -24.28 -13.41 -33.27
CA HIS A 152 -24.30 -13.35 -34.73
C HIS A 152 -24.51 -14.73 -35.37
N SER A 153 -23.96 -15.82 -34.81
CA SER A 153 -24.10 -17.16 -35.41
C SER A 153 -25.51 -17.76 -35.25
N ALA A 154 -26.22 -17.39 -34.19
CA ALA A 154 -27.59 -17.85 -33.95
C ALA A 154 -28.61 -17.33 -34.99
N TYR A 155 -28.33 -16.18 -35.62
CA TYR A 155 -29.20 -15.59 -36.65
C TYR A 155 -29.03 -16.19 -38.05
N TYR A 156 -28.05 -17.08 -38.29
CA TYR A 156 -27.75 -17.62 -39.63
C TYR A 156 -28.14 -19.10 -39.82
N THR A 157 -28.85 -19.73 -38.88
CA THR A 157 -29.20 -21.17 -38.97
C THR A 157 -30.68 -21.47 -39.19
N ASP A 158 -31.50 -20.46 -39.45
CA ASP A 158 -32.93 -20.66 -39.74
C ASP A 158 -33.29 -20.02 -41.09
N ASN A 159 -33.14 -20.80 -42.16
CA ASN A 159 -33.90 -20.65 -43.41
C ASN A 159 -33.57 -21.80 -44.36
N CYS A 160 -34.02 -23.01 -43.99
CA CYS A 160 -34.31 -24.07 -44.94
C CYS A 160 -35.84 -24.19 -45.05
N SER A 161 -36.48 -23.25 -45.73
CA SER A 161 -37.86 -23.43 -46.19
C SER A 161 -37.80 -23.83 -47.66
N ASP A 162 -37.71 -25.14 -47.88
CA ASP A 162 -37.92 -25.79 -49.16
C ASP A 162 -39.44 -25.79 -49.40
N SER A 163 -39.90 -25.05 -50.40
CA SER A 163 -41.31 -25.01 -50.81
C SER A 163 -41.39 -25.47 -52.26
N ASP A 164 -42.14 -26.55 -52.44
CA ASP A 164 -42.44 -27.32 -53.68
C ASP A 164 -42.79 -26.49 -54.93
#